data_AF-A0A2N5UIN9-F1
#
_entry.id   AF-A0A2N5UIN9-F1
#
_cell.length_a   1.000
_cell.length_b   1.000
_cell.length_c   1.000
_cell.angle_alpha   90.00
_cell.angle_beta   90.00
_cell.angle_gamma   90.00
#
_symmetry.space_group_name_H-M   'P 1'
#
loop_
_entity.id
_entity.type
_entity.pdbx_description
1 polymer ?
#
loop_
_entity_poly.entity_id
_entity_poly.type
_entity_poly.pdbx_seq_one_letter_code
_entity_poly.pdbx_strand_id
1 'polypeptide(L)'
;MSGIFREQRTNYRRCIAPIEDCLRALERLEQLSSGAEGLWRINPGIITAHPHLEQDVAMLQEDSDHLVNSENSLQAEDFSTNSDFCQTDFHRSDTQEGLSLLDHAHNYHTFINQQNRERKLKQNWDEVMPSLLGAYLLLKSETHNWTTADWKKDMTNLFCQCKQTDCHSRTVDLVDLNTQTRKKILFCNCTPDIVRLLGHGYLGCSPVRPQTAFSINLLAFHNHLWQWCTIGNLSYMNAMQAWLEERSNPLLTKEGKESFFS
;
A
#
# COMPACT_ATOMS: atom_id res chain seq x y z
N MET A 1 9.22 26.98 -23.44
CA MET A 1 8.18 26.76 -22.42
C MET A 1 6.85 26.68 -23.13
N SER A 2 6.37 25.46 -23.39
CA SER A 2 5.17 25.22 -24.20
C SER A 2 4.44 23.96 -23.72
N GLY A 3 3.43 24.13 -22.87
CA GLY A 3 2.08 23.65 -23.16
C GLY A 3 1.66 22.18 -23.01
N ILE A 4 2.23 21.35 -22.12
CA ILE A 4 1.77 19.95 -21.96
C ILE A 4 0.42 19.83 -21.21
N PHE A 5 -0.05 20.87 -20.53
CA PHE A 5 -1.31 20.85 -19.75
C PHE A 5 -2.58 21.25 -20.53
N ARG A 6 -2.57 21.26 -21.87
CA ARG A 6 -3.69 21.82 -22.65
C ARG A 6 -4.71 20.81 -23.21
N GLU A 7 -4.60 19.53 -22.90
CA GLU A 7 -5.63 18.56 -23.26
C GLU A 7 -6.49 18.22 -22.05
N GLN A 8 -7.59 18.96 -21.94
CA GLN A 8 -8.69 18.65 -21.04
C GLN A 8 -9.31 17.33 -21.50
N ARG A 9 -9.23 16.26 -20.70
CA ARG A 9 -9.99 15.03 -20.95
C ARG A 9 -11.48 15.36 -20.85
N THR A 10 -12.13 15.57 -21.98
CA THR A 10 -13.54 16.01 -22.08
C THR A 10 -14.56 14.90 -21.84
N ASN A 11 -14.13 13.67 -21.53
CA ASN A 11 -15.02 12.52 -21.36
C ASN A 11 -14.77 11.76 -20.04
N TYR A 12 -14.80 12.46 -18.91
CA TYR A 12 -15.02 11.80 -17.63
C TYR A 12 -16.53 11.63 -17.40
N ARG A 13 -17.04 10.40 -17.54
CA ARG A 13 -18.38 10.06 -17.04
C ARG A 13 -18.27 9.72 -15.56
N ARG A 14 -18.93 10.52 -14.73
CA ARG A 14 -19.12 10.30 -13.30
C ARG A 14 -19.81 8.95 -13.10
N CYS A 15 -19.15 7.98 -12.45
CA CYS A 15 -19.82 6.76 -12.03
C CYS A 15 -20.60 7.08 -10.75
N ILE A 16 -21.85 7.50 -10.91
CA ILE A 16 -22.75 7.75 -9.77
C ILE A 16 -23.42 6.41 -9.47
N ALA A 17 -23.16 5.86 -8.28
CA ALA A 17 -23.88 4.67 -7.82
C ALA A 17 -25.39 4.96 -7.83
N PRO A 18 -26.25 4.00 -8.25
CA PRO A 18 -27.70 4.16 -8.20
C PRO A 18 -28.16 4.65 -6.83
N ILE A 19 -29.14 5.55 -6.78
CA ILE A 19 -29.64 6.17 -5.55
C ILE A 19 -30.04 5.10 -4.51
N GLU A 20 -30.59 3.98 -4.96
CA GLU A 20 -30.98 2.85 -4.10
C GLU A 20 -29.80 2.21 -3.37
N ASP A 21 -28.61 2.18 -3.98
CA ASP A 21 -27.40 1.64 -3.36
C ASP A 21 -26.83 2.59 -2.31
N CYS A 22 -26.87 3.90 -2.58
CA CYS A 22 -26.52 4.92 -1.60
C CYS A 22 -27.46 4.91 -0.39
N LEU A 23 -28.77 4.73 -0.61
CA LEU A 23 -29.76 4.63 0.47
C LEU A 23 -29.56 3.36 1.31
N ARG A 24 -29.32 2.20 0.68
CA ARG A 24 -28.97 0.97 1.39
C ARG A 24 -27.69 1.09 2.21
N ALA A 25 -26.69 1.79 1.69
CA ALA A 25 -25.44 2.03 2.40
C ALA A 25 -25.65 2.94 3.62
N LEU A 26 -26.46 3.99 3.49
CA LEU A 26 -26.81 4.88 4.61
C LEU A 26 -27.62 4.17 5.68
N GLU A 27 -28.61 3.37 5.30
CA GLU A 27 -29.43 2.60 6.23
C GLU A 27 -28.58 1.58 7.02
N ARG A 28 -27.61 0.92 6.36
CA ARG A 28 -26.64 0.04 7.02
C ARG A 28 -25.75 0.78 8.01
N LEU A 29 -25.31 2.00 7.68
CA LEU A 29 -24.48 2.82 8.57
C LEU A 29 -25.29 3.32 9.78
N GLU A 30 -26.56 3.65 9.58
CA GLU A 30 -27.46 4.10 10.63
C GLU A 30 -27.79 2.95 11.60
N GLN A 31 -28.00 1.74 11.08
CA GLN A 31 -28.18 0.51 11.87
C GLN A 31 -26.93 0.13 12.69
N LEU A 32 -25.73 0.33 12.14
CA LEU A 32 -24.47 0.13 12.86
C LEU A 32 -24.26 1.17 13.97
N SER A 33 -24.70 2.41 13.76
CA SER A 33 -24.56 3.50 14.74
C SER A 33 -25.55 3.41 15.90
N SER A 34 -26.72 2.80 15.67
CA SER A 34 -27.82 2.70 16.65
C SER A 34 -27.74 1.47 17.56
N GLY A 35 -26.76 0.58 17.35
CA GLY A 35 -26.51 -0.58 18.23
C GLY A 35 -27.64 -1.62 18.24
N ALA A 36 -28.45 -1.67 17.17
CA ALA A 36 -29.70 -2.42 17.15
C ALA A 36 -29.57 -3.92 16.82
N GLU A 37 -28.38 -4.47 16.51
CA GLU A 37 -28.24 -5.92 16.31
C GLU A 37 -27.15 -6.54 17.18
N GLY A 38 -27.62 -7.33 18.16
CA GLY A 38 -26.77 -8.21 18.96
C GLY A 38 -26.22 -9.37 18.12
N LEU A 39 -24.97 -9.75 18.41
CA LEU A 39 -24.35 -11.06 18.16
C LEU A 39 -24.81 -11.79 16.87
N TRP A 40 -24.08 -11.56 15.78
CA TRP A 40 -24.17 -12.41 14.59
C TRP A 40 -23.81 -13.87 14.93
N ARG A 41 -24.84 -14.69 15.13
CA ARG A 41 -24.76 -16.15 14.92
C ARG A 41 -24.69 -16.38 13.41
N ILE A 42 -23.68 -17.12 12.98
CA ILE A 42 -23.50 -17.57 11.60
C ILE A 42 -24.77 -18.32 11.15
N ASN A 43 -25.31 -17.93 9.99
CA ASN A 43 -26.55 -18.46 9.43
C ASN A 43 -26.32 -19.90 8.90
N PRO A 44 -27.01 -20.93 9.43
CA PRO A 44 -26.70 -22.34 9.12
C PRO A 44 -27.04 -22.76 7.68
N GLY A 45 -27.71 -21.91 6.88
CA GLY A 45 -27.97 -22.17 5.45
C GLY A 45 -26.75 -22.06 4.54
N ILE A 46 -25.63 -21.48 5.00
CA ILE A 46 -24.39 -21.35 4.21
C ILE A 46 -23.69 -22.69 4.04
N ILE A 47 -23.86 -23.63 4.98
CA ILE A 47 -23.19 -24.94 4.93
C ILE A 47 -23.81 -25.86 3.86
N THR A 48 -25.11 -25.72 3.59
CA THR A 48 -25.82 -26.55 2.60
C THR A 48 -25.74 -26.05 1.16
N ALA A 49 -25.26 -24.83 0.92
CA ALA A 49 -25.10 -24.29 -0.44
C ALA A 49 -23.70 -24.56 -1.06
N HIS A 50 -22.74 -25.03 -0.26
CA HIS A 50 -21.38 -25.31 -0.69
C HIS A 50 -21.22 -26.40 -1.77
N PRO A 51 -22.05 -27.47 -1.82
CA PRO A 51 -21.87 -28.53 -2.82
C PRO A 51 -22.31 -28.12 -4.24
N HIS A 52 -23.28 -27.21 -4.37
CA HIS A 52 -23.77 -26.78 -5.69
C HIS A 52 -22.89 -25.69 -6.32
N LEU A 53 -22.17 -24.91 -5.51
CA LEU A 53 -21.23 -23.90 -6.02
C LEU A 53 -19.99 -24.52 -6.70
N GLU A 54 -19.56 -25.72 -6.32
CA GLU A 54 -18.39 -26.37 -6.96
C GLU A 54 -18.69 -26.82 -8.39
N GLN A 55 -19.92 -27.22 -8.70
CA GLN A 55 -20.33 -27.58 -10.06
C GLN A 55 -20.53 -26.35 -10.95
N ASP A 56 -21.06 -25.26 -10.40
CA ASP A 56 -21.21 -24.00 -11.14
C ASP A 56 -19.85 -23.31 -11.38
N VAL A 57 -18.90 -23.42 -10.45
CA VAL A 57 -17.52 -22.91 -10.62
C VAL A 57 -16.75 -23.72 -11.67
N ALA A 58 -16.95 -25.04 -11.74
CA ALA A 58 -16.34 -25.88 -12.77
C ALA A 58 -16.89 -25.55 -14.17
N MET A 59 -18.19 -25.26 -14.27
CA MET A 59 -18.82 -24.88 -15.55
C MET A 59 -18.45 -23.45 -16.00
N LEU A 60 -18.20 -22.53 -15.07
CA LEU A 60 -17.75 -21.17 -15.36
C LEU A 60 -16.25 -21.07 -15.72
N GLN A 61 -15.44 -22.08 -15.39
CA GLN A 61 -14.02 -22.13 -15.75
C GLN A 61 -13.80 -22.46 -17.23
N GLU A 62 -14.70 -23.20 -17.89
CA GLU A 62 -14.58 -23.51 -19.33
C GLU A 62 -14.96 -22.32 -20.24
N ASP A 63 -15.83 -21.41 -19.79
CA ASP A 63 -16.24 -20.23 -20.57
C ASP A 63 -15.28 -19.03 -20.44
N SER A 64 -14.35 -19.05 -19.48
CA SER A 64 -13.37 -17.97 -19.27
C SER A 64 -12.21 -17.97 -20.27
N ASP A 65 -11.97 -19.09 -20.95
CA ASP A 65 -10.83 -19.24 -21.87
C ASP A 65 -11.05 -18.58 -23.25
N HIS A 66 -12.25 -18.05 -23.52
CA HIS A 66 -12.60 -17.50 -24.85
C HIS A 66 -13.02 -16.02 -24.89
N LEU A 67 -12.85 -15.24 -23.83
CA LEU A 67 -13.12 -13.80 -23.86
C LEU A 67 -11.93 -12.95 -23.38
N VAL A 68 -10.82 -13.08 -24.09
CA VAL A 68 -9.79 -12.03 -24.11
C VAL A 68 -10.13 -11.07 -25.25
N ASN A 69 -10.68 -9.90 -24.93
CA ASN A 69 -10.18 -8.64 -25.50
C ASN A 69 -10.86 -7.38 -24.95
N SER A 70 -9.95 -6.46 -24.63
CA SER A 70 -10.01 -5.01 -24.79
C SER A 70 -10.63 -4.15 -23.66
N GLU A 71 -9.71 -3.39 -23.05
CA GLU A 71 -9.93 -2.10 -22.39
C GLU A 71 -10.55 -2.13 -20.99
N ASN A 72 -9.75 -2.56 -19.99
CA ASN A 72 -9.65 -1.91 -18.67
C ASN A 72 -8.68 -2.59 -17.68
N SER A 73 -7.94 -3.61 -18.09
CA SER A 73 -6.84 -4.15 -17.28
C SER A 73 -5.50 -3.69 -17.85
N LEU A 74 -5.11 -2.46 -17.53
CA LEU A 74 -3.72 -2.02 -17.67
C LEU A 74 -3.31 -1.33 -16.37
N GLN A 75 -2.23 -1.87 -15.79
CA GLN A 75 -1.36 -1.32 -14.76
C GLN A 75 -1.73 -1.65 -13.30
N ALA A 76 -1.64 -2.94 -12.98
CA ALA A 76 -0.77 -3.30 -11.86
C ALA A 76 0.61 -2.74 -12.19
N GLU A 77 1.06 -1.74 -11.45
CA GLU A 77 2.41 -1.23 -11.65
C GLU A 77 3.41 -2.25 -11.14
N ASP A 78 4.08 -2.85 -12.11
CA ASP A 78 5.20 -3.75 -11.94
C ASP A 78 6.31 -3.10 -11.10
N PHE A 79 6.35 -3.43 -9.81
CA PHE A 79 7.62 -3.54 -9.09
C PHE A 79 8.32 -4.82 -9.53
N SER A 80 8.65 -4.92 -10.80
CA SER A 80 9.58 -5.92 -11.33
C SER A 80 9.98 -5.46 -12.72
N THR A 81 11.27 -5.31 -12.92
CA THR A 81 11.86 -5.09 -14.24
C THR A 81 11.35 -6.19 -15.18
N ASN A 82 10.70 -5.79 -16.27
CA ASN A 82 10.43 -6.56 -17.49
C ASN A 82 11.08 -7.95 -17.54
N SER A 83 10.26 -9.00 -17.40
CA SER A 83 10.40 -10.20 -18.24
C SER A 83 9.10 -11.01 -18.17
N ASP A 84 8.26 -10.80 -19.18
CA ASP A 84 7.36 -11.85 -19.67
C ASP A 84 8.20 -13.10 -19.95
N PHE A 85 8.03 -14.19 -19.19
CA PHE A 85 7.95 -15.52 -19.79
C PHE A 85 7.37 -16.59 -18.87
N CYS A 86 6.52 -17.40 -19.51
CA CYS A 86 5.77 -18.55 -19.03
C CYS A 86 6.61 -19.61 -18.32
N GLN A 87 5.93 -20.39 -17.46
CA GLN A 87 6.34 -21.72 -17.04
C GLN A 87 6.78 -22.52 -18.28
N THR A 88 8.06 -22.86 -18.37
CA THR A 88 8.53 -23.82 -19.37
C THR A 88 8.43 -25.22 -18.81
N ASP A 89 7.28 -25.84 -19.05
CA ASP A 89 7.21 -27.28 -19.20
C ASP A 89 8.13 -27.69 -20.37
N PHE A 90 8.97 -28.68 -20.11
CA PHE A 90 9.91 -29.23 -21.09
C PHE A 90 9.15 -29.91 -22.24
N HIS A 91 8.89 -29.17 -23.32
CA HIS A 91 8.69 -29.75 -24.65
C HIS A 91 9.75 -29.23 -25.62
N ARG A 92 10.65 -30.15 -26.00
CA ARG A 92 11.68 -29.98 -27.02
C ARG A 92 11.00 -29.72 -28.37
N SER A 93 11.04 -28.47 -28.83
CA SER A 93 10.78 -28.10 -30.22
C SER A 93 11.89 -27.17 -30.69
N ASP A 94 12.56 -27.56 -31.77
CA ASP A 94 13.65 -26.84 -32.40
C ASP A 94 13.19 -25.46 -32.93
N THR A 95 13.61 -24.38 -32.29
CA THR A 95 13.82 -23.08 -32.96
C THR A 95 14.79 -22.24 -32.11
N GLN A 96 16.01 -22.08 -32.62
CA GLN A 96 17.11 -21.36 -31.97
C GLN A 96 16.90 -19.84 -32.01
N GLU A 97 16.51 -19.27 -30.87
CA GLU A 97 17.17 -18.09 -30.29
C GLU A 97 17.38 -18.40 -28.80
N GLY A 98 18.30 -19.34 -28.54
CA GLY A 98 18.53 -19.87 -27.21
C GLY A 98 19.32 -18.88 -26.36
N LEU A 99 18.70 -18.35 -25.31
CA LEU A 99 19.40 -17.76 -24.16
C LEU A 99 20.55 -18.71 -23.77
N SER A 100 21.74 -18.15 -23.55
CA SER A 100 22.90 -18.93 -23.15
C SER A 100 22.58 -19.69 -21.86
N LEU A 101 23.21 -20.85 -21.64
CA LEU A 101 23.14 -21.57 -20.36
C LEU A 101 23.46 -20.64 -19.16
N LEU A 102 24.34 -19.66 -19.39
CA LEU A 102 24.67 -18.62 -18.41
C LEU A 102 23.51 -17.67 -18.13
N ASP A 103 22.74 -17.28 -19.15
CA ASP A 103 21.57 -16.42 -19.00
C ASP A 103 20.46 -17.14 -18.24
N HIS A 104 20.24 -18.42 -18.53
CA HIS A 104 19.29 -19.25 -17.78
C HIS A 104 19.68 -19.38 -16.30
N ALA A 105 20.96 -19.63 -16.01
CA ALA A 105 21.45 -19.68 -14.64
C ALA A 105 21.30 -18.32 -13.92
N HIS A 106 21.62 -17.21 -14.61
CA HIS A 106 21.46 -15.87 -14.06
C HIS A 106 20.00 -15.54 -13.75
N ASN A 107 19.07 -15.87 -14.66
CA ASN A 107 17.65 -15.65 -14.48
C ASN A 107 17.09 -16.49 -13.32
N TYR A 108 17.48 -17.76 -13.25
CA TYR A 108 17.11 -18.63 -12.13
C TYR A 108 17.61 -18.09 -10.79
N HIS A 109 18.87 -17.67 -10.70
CA HIS A 109 19.41 -17.06 -9.49
C HIS A 109 18.69 -15.77 -9.11
N THR A 110 18.37 -14.92 -10.10
CA THR A 110 17.62 -13.68 -9.89
C THR A 110 16.22 -13.97 -9.34
N PHE A 111 15.51 -14.92 -9.95
CA PHE A 111 14.20 -15.37 -9.50
C PHE A 111 14.21 -15.90 -8.06
N ILE A 112 15.14 -16.82 -7.75
CA ILE A 112 15.27 -17.37 -6.39
C ILE A 112 15.63 -16.28 -5.38
N ASN A 113 16.51 -15.34 -5.73
CA ASN A 113 16.87 -14.23 -4.88
C ASN A 113 15.68 -13.29 -4.63
N GLN A 114 14.87 -13.00 -5.65
CA GLN A 114 13.65 -12.22 -5.52
C GLN A 114 12.64 -12.90 -4.61
N GLN A 115 12.36 -14.18 -4.84
CA GLN A 115 11.45 -14.96 -4.01
C GLN A 115 11.92 -15.02 -2.55
N ASN A 116 13.24 -15.16 -2.32
CA ASN A 116 13.82 -15.13 -0.99
C ASN A 116 13.68 -13.76 -0.32
N ARG A 117 13.80 -12.66 -1.07
CA ARG A 117 13.59 -11.29 -0.56
C ARG A 117 12.14 -11.06 -0.18
N GLU A 118 11.19 -11.45 -1.03
CA GLU A 118 9.75 -11.34 -0.78
C GLU A 118 9.34 -12.16 0.45
N ARG A 119 9.82 -13.40 0.56
CA ARG A 119 9.56 -14.26 1.73
C ARG A 119 10.07 -13.62 3.02
N LYS A 120 11.29 -13.08 3.02
CA LYS A 120 11.85 -12.38 4.18
C LYS A 120 11.08 -11.11 4.52
N LEU A 121 10.68 -10.34 3.51
CA LEU A 121 9.90 -9.12 3.71
C LEU A 121 8.56 -9.44 4.35
N LYS A 122 7.87 -10.47 3.87
CA LYS A 122 6.63 -10.96 4.44
C LYS A 122 6.81 -11.39 5.91
N GLN A 123 7.83 -12.20 6.19
CA GLN A 123 8.16 -12.62 7.57
C GLN A 123 8.39 -11.41 8.48
N ASN A 124 9.19 -10.44 8.04
CA ASN A 124 9.44 -9.22 8.81
C ASN A 124 8.15 -8.43 9.09
N TRP A 125 7.23 -8.36 8.12
CA TRP A 125 5.92 -7.75 8.34
C TRP A 125 5.10 -8.54 9.35
N ASP A 126 4.98 -9.86 9.17
CA ASP A 126 4.22 -10.73 10.06
C ASP A 126 4.70 -10.60 11.53
N GLU A 127 6.01 -10.42 11.74
CA GLU A 127 6.59 -10.18 13.08
C GLU A 127 6.19 -8.83 13.70
N VAL A 128 6.17 -7.74 12.92
CA VAL A 128 5.89 -6.40 13.46
C VAL A 128 4.40 -6.04 13.49
N MET A 129 3.59 -6.68 12.64
CA MET A 129 2.17 -6.32 12.44
C MET A 129 1.34 -6.34 13.73
N PRO A 130 1.43 -7.34 14.63
CA PRO A 130 0.64 -7.33 15.86
C PRO A 130 0.93 -6.11 16.75
N SER A 131 2.20 -5.77 16.90
CA SER A 131 2.63 -4.60 17.69
C SER A 131 2.22 -3.29 17.01
N LEU A 132 2.36 -3.22 15.68
CA LEU A 132 1.99 -2.06 14.89
C LEU A 132 0.48 -1.80 14.95
N LEU A 133 -0.34 -2.84 14.81
CA LEU A 133 -1.80 -2.74 14.89
C LEU A 133 -2.24 -2.29 16.28
N GLY A 134 -1.69 -2.89 17.34
CA GLY A 134 -1.98 -2.48 18.72
C GLY A 134 -1.62 -1.01 18.97
N ALA A 135 -0.44 -0.59 18.52
CA ALA A 135 0.00 0.81 18.62
C ALA A 135 -0.90 1.76 17.81
N TYR A 136 -1.32 1.36 16.61
CA TYR A 136 -2.23 2.14 15.77
C TYR A 136 -3.58 2.36 16.45
N LEU A 137 -4.20 1.32 17.00
CA LEU A 137 -5.50 1.45 17.66
C LEU A 137 -5.43 2.36 18.89
N LEU A 138 -4.37 2.24 19.70
CA LEU A 138 -4.13 3.12 20.84
C LEU A 138 -3.94 4.58 20.40
N LEU A 139 -3.07 4.84 19.43
CA LEU A 139 -2.84 6.21 18.97
C LEU A 139 -4.07 6.79 18.30
N LYS A 140 -4.86 5.98 17.60
CA LYS A 140 -6.11 6.40 16.99
C LYS A 140 -7.09 6.91 18.04
N SER A 141 -7.20 6.25 19.20
CA SER A 141 -8.03 6.76 20.30
C SER A 141 -7.45 8.03 20.93
N GLU A 142 -6.16 8.06 21.24
CA GLU A 142 -5.51 9.19 21.91
C GLU A 142 -5.52 10.47 21.07
N THR A 143 -5.30 10.33 19.76
CA THR A 143 -5.16 11.47 18.82
C THR A 143 -6.46 11.82 18.09
N HIS A 144 -7.58 11.17 18.44
CA HIS A 144 -8.84 11.29 17.71
C HIS A 144 -8.63 11.09 16.20
N ASN A 145 -7.96 9.99 15.86
CA ASN A 145 -7.58 9.64 14.49
C ASN A 145 -6.68 10.70 13.80
N TRP A 146 -5.70 11.25 14.53
CA TRP A 146 -4.76 12.28 14.06
C TRP A 146 -5.42 13.54 13.49
N THR A 147 -6.67 13.83 13.88
CA THR A 147 -7.43 15.00 13.40
C THR A 147 -7.18 16.25 14.24
N THR A 148 -6.49 16.14 15.37
CA THR A 148 -6.21 17.27 16.25
C THR A 148 -5.12 18.19 15.69
N ALA A 149 -5.11 19.46 16.10
CA ALA A 149 -4.09 20.42 15.67
C ALA A 149 -2.66 20.01 16.08
N ASP A 150 -2.54 19.24 17.16
CA ASP A 150 -1.29 18.71 17.70
C ASP A 150 -0.97 17.28 17.23
N TRP A 151 -1.53 16.81 16.11
CA TRP A 151 -1.33 15.44 15.62
C TRP A 151 0.14 15.02 15.44
N LYS A 152 1.07 15.98 15.28
CA LYS A 152 2.52 15.76 15.21
C LYS A 152 3.21 15.61 16.57
N LYS A 153 2.45 15.72 17.67
CA LYS A 153 2.97 15.59 19.02
C LYS A 153 3.60 14.20 19.18
N ASP A 154 4.77 14.19 19.79
CA ASP A 154 5.49 12.94 20.07
C ASP A 154 4.75 12.15 21.15
N MET A 155 4.23 10.98 20.75
CA MET A 155 3.54 10.02 21.62
C MET A 155 4.38 8.74 21.82
N THR A 156 5.69 8.76 21.52
CA THR A 156 6.56 7.59 21.66
C THR A 156 6.72 7.11 23.11
N ASN A 157 6.48 8.00 24.07
CA ASN A 157 6.46 7.68 25.50
C ASN A 157 5.36 6.68 25.90
N LEU A 158 4.31 6.51 25.08
CA LEU A 158 3.29 5.48 25.28
C LEU A 158 3.84 4.06 25.09
N PHE A 159 4.93 3.91 24.34
CA PHE A 159 5.49 2.60 23.98
C PHE A 159 6.83 2.29 24.66
N CYS A 160 7.60 3.31 25.05
CA CYS A 160 8.91 3.14 25.67
C CYS A 160 9.28 4.31 26.59
N GLN A 161 9.97 3.98 27.68
CA GLN A 161 10.49 4.94 28.68
C GLN A 161 12.03 5.01 28.65
N CYS A 162 12.62 4.59 27.54
CA CYS A 162 14.06 4.45 27.38
C CYS A 162 14.72 5.82 27.41
N LYS A 163 15.87 5.91 28.09
CA LYS A 163 16.60 7.16 28.14
C LYS A 163 17.19 7.46 26.77
N GLN A 164 17.40 8.75 26.53
CA GLN A 164 18.04 9.24 25.32
C GLN A 164 19.40 8.56 25.03
N THR A 165 20.13 8.21 26.09
CA THR A 165 21.44 7.53 26.05
C THR A 165 21.35 6.11 25.51
N ASP A 166 20.20 5.47 25.66
CA ASP A 166 19.97 4.07 25.26
C ASP A 166 19.35 3.98 23.86
N CYS A 167 19.11 5.15 23.24
CA CYS A 167 18.55 5.28 21.91
C CYS A 167 19.66 5.63 20.92
N HIS A 168 19.57 5.05 19.72
CA HIS A 168 20.38 5.47 18.59
C HIS A 168 19.56 6.39 17.70
N SER A 169 20.25 7.22 16.91
CA SER A 169 19.57 8.17 16.05
C SER A 169 19.79 7.86 14.58
N ARG A 170 18.72 7.99 13.78
CA ARG A 170 18.74 7.78 12.34
C ARG A 170 17.91 8.87 11.65
N THR A 171 18.40 9.32 10.50
CA THR A 171 17.65 10.22 9.61
C THR A 171 16.60 9.45 8.83
N VAL A 172 15.38 9.96 8.81
CA VAL A 172 14.23 9.41 8.08
C VAL A 172 13.62 10.54 7.26
N ASP A 173 13.24 10.21 6.02
CA ASP A 173 12.51 11.09 5.13
C ASP A 173 11.03 11.02 5.47
N LEU A 174 10.50 12.14 5.95
CA LEU A 174 9.13 12.29 6.41
C LEU A 174 8.33 13.06 5.37
N VAL A 175 7.26 12.44 4.90
CA VAL A 175 6.41 12.96 3.83
C VAL A 175 5.02 13.18 4.38
N ASP A 176 4.53 14.40 4.26
CA ASP A 176 3.24 14.88 4.74
C ASP A 176 2.51 15.59 3.60
N LEU A 177 1.22 15.91 3.77
CA LEU A 177 0.40 16.60 2.77
C LEU A 177 0.99 17.91 2.29
N ASN A 178 1.70 18.62 3.17
CA ASN A 178 2.18 19.97 2.89
C ASN A 178 3.71 20.10 2.92
N THR A 179 4.43 19.05 3.31
CA THR A 179 5.88 19.13 3.53
C THR A 179 6.55 17.78 3.31
N GLN A 180 7.71 17.79 2.66
CA GLN A 180 8.69 16.71 2.73
C GLN A 180 9.94 17.19 3.46
N THR A 181 10.40 16.43 4.46
CA THR A 181 11.54 16.83 5.30
C THR A 181 12.38 15.63 5.72
N ARG A 182 13.70 15.80 5.76
CA ARG A 182 14.61 14.81 6.37
C ARG A 182 14.78 15.14 7.85
N LYS A 183 14.27 14.28 8.73
CA LYS A 183 14.31 14.48 10.20
C LYS A 183 15.15 13.42 10.89
N LYS A 184 15.91 13.83 11.90
CA LYS A 184 16.65 12.93 12.78
C LYS A 184 15.70 12.38 13.86
N ILE A 185 15.41 11.10 13.79
CA ILE A 185 14.52 10.37 14.70
C ILE A 185 15.37 9.48 15.61
N LEU A 186 14.85 9.20 16.79
CA LEU A 186 15.46 8.33 17.78
C LEU A 186 14.81 6.96 17.71
N PHE A 187 15.58 5.91 17.93
CA PHE A 187 15.17 4.52 17.89
C PHE A 187 15.80 3.77 19.07
N CYS A 188 15.06 2.83 19.65
CA CYS A 188 15.51 1.96 20.74
C CYS A 188 15.41 0.50 20.28
N ASN A 189 16.02 -0.42 21.01
CA ASN A 189 15.83 -1.87 20.79
C ASN A 189 14.55 -2.42 21.46
N CYS A 190 13.82 -1.57 22.17
CA CYS A 190 12.69 -1.92 23.01
C CYS A 190 11.36 -2.05 22.25
N THR A 191 11.24 -1.34 21.13
CA THR A 191 10.04 -1.25 20.29
C THR A 191 10.50 -1.25 18.85
N PRO A 192 9.78 -1.90 17.92
CA PRO A 192 10.10 -1.84 16.50
C PRO A 192 10.15 -0.39 15.99
N ASP A 193 11.07 -0.13 15.06
CA ASP A 193 11.26 1.21 14.47
C ASP A 193 9.96 1.79 13.89
N ILE A 194 9.14 0.95 13.25
CA ILE A 194 7.89 1.36 12.63
C ILE A 194 6.84 1.80 13.66
N VAL A 195 6.79 1.17 14.83
CA VAL A 195 5.92 1.58 15.96
C VAL A 195 6.36 2.95 16.47
N ARG A 196 7.67 3.17 16.54
CA ARG A 196 8.21 4.46 17.00
C ARG A 196 7.94 5.59 16.01
N LEU A 197 8.03 5.32 14.71
CA LEU A 197 7.58 6.27 13.68
C LEU A 197 6.08 6.56 13.81
N LEU A 198 5.27 5.54 14.12
CA LEU A 198 3.84 5.71 14.31
C LEU A 198 3.53 6.63 15.50
N GLY A 199 4.30 6.53 16.58
CA GLY A 199 4.26 7.47 17.70
C GLY A 199 4.58 8.93 17.34
N HIS A 200 5.22 9.18 16.19
CA HIS A 200 5.41 10.51 15.63
C HIS A 200 4.32 10.90 14.60
N GLY A 201 3.32 10.04 14.36
CA GLY A 201 2.27 10.25 13.36
C GLY A 201 2.64 9.83 11.93
N TYR A 202 3.65 8.97 11.77
CA TYR A 202 4.13 8.50 10.46
C TYR A 202 4.17 6.98 10.36
N LEU A 203 3.82 6.42 9.21
CA LEU A 203 3.96 5.01 8.89
C LEU A 203 5.18 4.79 7.99
N GLY A 204 6.10 3.92 8.41
CA GLY A 204 7.30 3.59 7.63
C GLY A 204 6.99 2.66 6.45
N CYS A 205 7.71 2.83 5.34
CA CYS A 205 7.53 2.02 4.12
C CYS A 205 8.15 0.61 4.20
N SER A 206 8.90 0.31 5.27
CA SER A 206 9.58 -0.97 5.49
C SER A 206 9.39 -1.41 6.94
N PRO A 207 9.18 -2.71 7.21
CA PRO A 207 9.02 -3.22 8.57
C PRO A 207 10.32 -3.11 9.37
N VAL A 208 11.45 -3.19 8.67
CA VAL A 208 12.79 -3.14 9.25
C VAL A 208 13.52 -1.91 8.74
N ARG A 209 14.02 -1.09 9.67
CA ARG A 209 14.83 0.10 9.40
C ARG A 209 14.26 1.03 8.30
N PRO A 210 13.00 1.49 8.42
CA PRO A 210 12.40 2.41 7.45
C PRO A 210 13.25 3.66 7.26
N GLN A 211 13.48 4.00 5.98
CA GLN A 211 14.18 5.20 5.54
C GLN A 211 13.22 6.32 5.16
N THR A 212 12.03 5.95 4.68
CA THR A 212 10.94 6.87 4.33
C THR A 212 9.71 6.52 5.16
N ALA A 213 8.96 7.54 5.55
CA ALA A 213 7.70 7.38 6.25
C ALA A 213 6.68 8.44 5.82
N PHE A 214 5.44 8.02 5.66
CA PHE A 214 4.32 8.87 5.26
C PHE A 214 3.46 9.19 6.46
N SER A 215 3.01 10.45 6.57
CA SER A 215 2.12 10.84 7.66
C SER A 215 0.80 10.08 7.59
N ILE A 216 0.20 9.80 8.74
CA ILE A 216 -1.11 9.14 8.80
C ILE A 216 -2.19 9.99 8.12
N ASN A 217 -2.09 11.32 8.20
CA ASN A 217 -3.01 12.23 7.53
C ASN A 217 -2.90 12.17 6.01
N LEU A 218 -1.69 12.05 5.45
CA LEU A 218 -1.49 11.82 4.03
C LEU A 218 -2.08 10.49 3.57
N LEU A 219 -1.90 9.43 4.35
CA LEU A 219 -2.48 8.12 4.05
C LEU A 219 -4.02 8.14 4.13
N ALA A 220 -4.59 8.84 5.12
CA ALA A 220 -6.03 9.03 5.24
C ALA A 220 -6.60 9.81 4.06
N PHE A 221 -5.91 10.88 3.62
CA PHE A 221 -6.27 11.65 2.44
C PHE A 221 -6.24 10.78 1.17
N HIS A 222 -5.18 10.00 0.96
CA HIS A 222 -5.10 9.06 -0.15
C HIS A 222 -6.24 8.04 -0.12
N ASN A 223 -6.58 7.49 1.05
CA ASN A 223 -7.68 6.56 1.19
C ASN A 223 -9.03 7.19 0.78
N HIS A 224 -9.29 8.46 1.15
CA HIS A 224 -10.49 9.15 0.67
C HIS A 224 -10.49 9.34 -0.84
N LEU A 225 -9.36 9.72 -1.43
CA LEU A 225 -9.23 9.84 -2.87
C LEU A 225 -9.52 8.50 -3.57
N TRP A 226 -8.95 7.41 -3.07
CA TRP A 226 -9.19 6.07 -3.60
C TRP A 226 -10.67 5.64 -3.50
N GLN A 227 -11.36 6.00 -2.43
CA GLN A 227 -12.79 5.67 -2.26
C GLN A 227 -13.70 6.34 -3.29
N TRP A 228 -13.36 7.56 -3.72
CA TRP A 228 -14.23 8.40 -4.56
C TRP A 228 -13.74 8.58 -6.00
N CYS A 229 -12.49 8.21 -6.28
CA CYS A 229 -11.86 8.40 -7.57
C CYS A 229 -11.08 7.15 -7.99
N THR A 230 -11.07 6.88 -9.29
CA THR A 230 -10.16 5.89 -9.88
C THR A 230 -8.80 6.56 -10.07
N ILE A 231 -8.01 6.61 -9.00
CA ILE A 231 -6.67 7.20 -9.04
C ILE A 231 -5.66 6.08 -9.04
N GLY A 232 -4.93 5.92 -10.15
CA GLY A 232 -3.76 5.04 -10.19
C GLY A 232 -2.64 5.58 -9.29
N ASN A 233 -1.89 4.67 -8.66
CA ASN A 233 -0.83 5.02 -7.71
C ASN A 233 0.17 6.03 -8.31
N LEU A 234 0.71 5.77 -9.50
CA LEU A 234 1.66 6.68 -10.15
C LEU A 234 1.09 8.08 -10.40
N SER A 235 -0.19 8.17 -10.79
CA SER A 235 -0.82 9.47 -11.01
C SER A 235 -0.92 10.26 -9.71
N TYR A 236 -1.26 9.58 -8.61
CA TYR A 236 -1.26 10.19 -7.28
C TYR A 236 0.14 10.61 -6.85
N MET A 237 1.12 9.71 -6.97
CA MET A 237 2.49 9.97 -6.52
C MET A 237 3.12 11.13 -7.30
N ASN A 238 2.92 11.20 -8.62
CA ASN A 238 3.38 12.32 -9.44
C ASN A 238 2.71 13.65 -9.04
N ALA A 239 1.39 13.62 -8.78
CA ALA A 239 0.67 14.80 -8.32
C ALA A 239 1.17 15.26 -6.95
N MET A 240 1.37 14.33 -6.02
CA MET A 240 1.93 14.61 -4.70
C MET A 240 3.36 15.14 -4.78
N GLN A 241 4.20 14.57 -5.64
CA GLN A 241 5.56 15.05 -5.85
C GLN A 241 5.57 16.51 -6.34
N ALA A 242 4.86 16.80 -7.42
CA ALA A 242 4.75 18.16 -7.95
C ALA A 242 4.19 19.14 -6.90
N TRP A 243 3.17 18.72 -6.15
CA TRP A 243 2.57 19.51 -5.07
C TRP A 243 3.55 19.83 -3.94
N LEU A 244 4.42 18.88 -3.57
CA LEU A 244 5.38 19.02 -2.48
C LEU A 244 6.63 19.79 -2.89
N GLU A 245 7.08 19.66 -4.13
CA GLU A 245 8.21 20.41 -4.68
C GLU A 245 7.95 21.93 -4.71
N GLU A 246 6.70 22.35 -4.93
CA GLU A 246 6.30 23.76 -4.81
C GLU A 246 6.44 24.32 -3.39
N ARG A 247 6.40 23.46 -2.37
CA ARG A 247 6.24 23.84 -0.95
C ARG A 247 7.46 23.55 -0.11
N SER A 248 8.28 22.60 -0.53
CA SER A 248 9.39 22.10 0.25
C SER A 248 10.51 21.62 -0.66
N ASN A 249 11.75 21.81 -0.19
CA ASN A 249 12.91 21.38 -0.94
C ASN A 249 12.80 19.89 -1.31
N PRO A 250 13.19 19.51 -2.54
CA PRO A 250 13.22 18.12 -2.94
C PRO A 250 14.09 17.32 -1.97
N LEU A 251 13.63 16.11 -1.66
CA LEU A 251 14.45 15.17 -0.92
C LEU A 251 15.58 14.72 -1.85
N LEU A 252 16.82 14.91 -1.41
CA LEU A 252 18.01 14.51 -2.16
C LEU A 252 18.61 13.24 -1.56
N THR A 253 19.03 12.35 -2.45
CA THR A 253 19.91 11.22 -2.14
C THR A 253 21.26 11.72 -1.65
N LYS A 254 22.08 10.82 -1.08
CA LYS A 254 23.45 11.16 -0.62
C LYS A 254 24.35 11.66 -1.75
N GLU A 255 24.00 11.33 -3.00
CA GLU A 255 24.70 11.74 -4.21
C GLU A 255 24.19 13.08 -4.78
N GLY A 256 23.21 13.73 -4.12
CA GLY A 256 22.63 14.99 -4.56
C GLY A 256 21.58 14.87 -5.67
N LYS A 257 21.18 13.65 -6.05
CA LYS A 257 20.07 13.42 -6.99
C LYS A 257 18.73 13.47 -6.25
N GLU A 258 17.69 13.96 -6.92
CA GLU A 258 16.32 13.92 -6.42
C GLU A 258 15.90 12.47 -6.11
N SER A 259 15.37 12.23 -4.92
CA SER A 259 14.78 10.95 -4.56
C SER A 259 13.33 10.95 -5.04
N PHE A 260 13.06 10.24 -6.12
CA PHE A 260 11.70 9.97 -6.55
C PHE A 260 11.03 9.04 -5.55
N PHE A 261 9.73 9.20 -5.38
CA PHE A 261 8.92 8.24 -4.65
C PHE A 261 8.77 6.99 -5.51
N SER A 262 9.79 6.13 -5.47
CA SER A 262 9.80 4.79 -6.08
C SER A 262 9.80 3.75 -4.98
#